data_AF-A0A951P6S9-F1
#
_entry.id   AF-A0A951P6S9-F1
#
_cell.length_a   1.000
_cell.length_b   1.000
_cell.length_c   1.000
_cell.angle_alpha   90.00
_cell.angle_beta   90.00
_cell.angle_gamma   90.00
#
_symmetry.space_group_name_H-M   'P 1'
#
loop_
_entity.id
_entity.type
_entity.pdbx_description
1 polymer ?
#
loop_
_entity_poly.entity_id
_entity_poly.type
_entity_poly.pdbx_seq_one_letter_code
_entity_poly.pdbx_strand_id
1 'polypeptide(L)'
;MSEINTESQDAQLTAEEIAAGDRPAPKVDVSADYEAAQEFSSSSFDKSGEGEAAAEAATAPHFAVHSAEETQLTPDHLASEPTGDPDLYRDMAKQVTHGAEATGNVDDDLMKKALELGKPGEH
;
A
#
# COMPACT_ATOMS: atom_id res chain seq x y z
N MET A 1 -5.29 -18.76 58.93
CA MET A 1 -6.49 -19.46 58.47
C MET A 1 -6.37 -19.52 56.96
N SER A 2 -6.25 -20.73 56.40
CA SER A 2 -6.14 -20.92 54.95
C SER A 2 -7.52 -20.64 54.35
N GLU A 3 -7.60 -19.70 53.43
CA GLU A 3 -8.76 -19.56 52.55
C GLU A 3 -8.84 -20.88 51.76
N ILE A 4 -9.74 -21.77 52.17
CA ILE A 4 -10.07 -22.94 51.37
C ILE A 4 -10.75 -22.36 50.13
N ASN A 5 -10.17 -22.63 48.97
CA ASN A 5 -10.64 -22.18 47.66
C ASN A 5 -11.94 -22.94 47.29
N THR A 6 -13.02 -22.67 48.04
CA THR A 6 -14.34 -23.29 47.91
C THR A 6 -14.98 -22.96 46.57
N GLU A 7 -14.69 -21.79 46.00
CA GLU A 7 -15.16 -21.38 44.68
C GLU A 7 -14.70 -22.34 43.57
N SER A 8 -13.46 -22.84 43.65
CA SER A 8 -12.94 -23.79 42.65
C SER A 8 -13.59 -25.18 42.75
N GLN A 9 -13.93 -25.63 43.96
CA GLN A 9 -14.52 -26.95 44.19
C GLN A 9 -16.00 -26.96 43.80
N ASP A 10 -16.74 -25.90 44.14
CA ASP A 10 -18.14 -25.75 43.77
C ASP A 10 -18.32 -25.64 42.24
N ALA A 11 -17.40 -24.95 41.56
CA ALA A 11 -17.38 -24.88 40.10
C ALA A 11 -17.10 -26.26 39.45
N GLN A 12 -16.18 -27.04 40.02
CA GLN A 12 -15.87 -28.39 39.56
C GLN A 12 -17.05 -29.35 39.74
N LEU A 13 -17.68 -29.36 40.92
CA LEU A 13 -18.87 -30.17 41.19
C LEU A 13 -20.02 -29.80 40.24
N THR A 14 -20.24 -28.50 40.02
CA THR A 14 -21.27 -28.03 39.08
C THR A 14 -20.98 -28.49 37.65
N ALA A 15 -19.72 -28.46 37.21
CA ALA A 15 -19.34 -28.95 35.88
C ALA A 15 -19.56 -30.46 35.73
N GLU A 16 -19.27 -31.23 36.78
CA GLU A 16 -19.50 -32.68 36.82
C GLU A 16 -20.99 -33.02 36.77
N GLU A 17 -21.84 -32.33 37.54
CA GLU A 17 -23.31 -32.52 37.52
C GLU A 17 -23.93 -32.17 36.15
N ILE A 18 -23.41 -31.13 35.48
CA ILE A 18 -23.85 -30.76 34.13
C ILE A 18 -23.41 -31.82 33.12
N ALA A 19 -22.18 -32.33 33.23
CA ALA A 19 -21.66 -33.38 32.35
C ALA A 19 -22.38 -34.73 32.55
N ALA A 20 -22.76 -35.05 33.79
CA ALA A 20 -23.55 -36.22 34.15
C ALA A 20 -25.02 -36.11 33.70
N GLY A 21 -25.49 -34.90 33.40
CA GLY A 21 -26.88 -34.62 33.01
C GLY A 21 -27.84 -34.46 34.20
N ASP A 22 -27.32 -34.47 35.43
CA ASP A 22 -28.09 -34.23 36.66
C ASP A 22 -28.52 -32.76 36.77
N ARG A 23 -27.77 -31.86 36.11
CA ARG A 23 -28.06 -30.43 36.03
C ARG A 23 -28.14 -29.96 34.57
N PRO A 24 -29.15 -29.16 34.18
CA PRO A 24 -29.23 -28.64 32.82
C PRO A 24 -28.07 -27.69 32.53
N ALA A 25 -27.42 -27.88 31.39
CA ALA A 25 -26.40 -26.96 30.90
C ALA A 25 -26.98 -25.56 30.65
N PRO A 26 -26.20 -24.49 30.88
CA PRO A 26 -26.61 -23.15 30.50
C PRO A 26 -26.86 -23.09 28.99
N LYS A 27 -27.98 -22.50 28.59
CA LYS A 27 -28.29 -22.26 27.18
C LYS A 27 -27.64 -20.95 26.78
N VAL A 28 -26.72 -21.01 25.81
CA VAL A 28 -26.09 -19.83 25.21
C VAL A 28 -26.86 -19.48 23.95
N ASP A 29 -27.40 -18.26 23.88
CA ASP A 29 -28.05 -17.74 22.69
C ASP A 29 -27.10 -16.75 22.03
N VAL A 30 -26.26 -17.27 21.13
CA VAL A 30 -25.20 -16.48 20.48
C VAL A 30 -25.78 -15.29 19.71
N SER A 31 -26.98 -15.45 19.11
CA SER A 31 -27.65 -14.36 18.40
C SER A 31 -28.11 -13.25 19.34
N ALA A 32 -28.85 -13.60 20.39
CA ALA A 32 -29.36 -12.63 21.34
C ALA A 32 -28.22 -11.95 22.12
N ASP A 33 -27.19 -12.71 22.49
CA ASP A 33 -26.02 -12.20 23.20
C ASP A 33 -25.19 -11.27 22.31
N TYR A 34 -25.09 -11.56 21.00
CA TYR A 34 -24.41 -10.68 20.05
C TYR A 34 -25.17 -9.36 19.83
N GLU A 35 -26.49 -9.41 19.69
CA GLU A 35 -27.34 -8.22 19.56
C GLU A 35 -27.27 -7.36 20.83
N ALA A 36 -27.38 -7.96 22.01
CA ALA A 36 -27.23 -7.25 23.28
C ALA A 36 -25.83 -6.63 23.41
N ALA A 37 -24.76 -7.36 23.08
CA ALA A 37 -23.41 -6.82 23.07
C ALA A 37 -23.26 -5.64 22.11
N GLN A 38 -23.94 -5.67 20.96
CA GLN A 38 -23.93 -4.57 20.01
C GLN A 38 -24.61 -3.31 20.57
N GLU A 39 -25.71 -3.46 21.32
CA GLU A 39 -26.37 -2.34 21.98
C GLU A 39 -25.47 -1.63 23.00
N PHE A 40 -24.69 -2.41 23.77
CA PHE A 40 -23.73 -1.90 24.75
C PHE A 40 -22.37 -1.49 24.14
N SER A 41 -22.03 -2.00 22.95
CA SER A 41 -20.80 -1.62 22.24
C SER A 41 -20.87 -0.21 21.66
N SER A 42 -22.07 0.31 21.41
CA SER A 42 -22.27 1.72 21.07
C SER A 42 -22.53 2.51 22.35
N SER A 43 -21.58 3.34 22.77
CA SER A 43 -21.84 4.26 23.89
C SER A 43 -22.91 5.27 23.48
N SER A 44 -23.73 5.75 24.42
CA SER A 44 -24.72 6.81 24.14
C SER A 44 -24.07 8.08 23.57
N PHE A 45 -22.79 8.28 23.85
CA PHE A 45 -21.95 9.37 23.37
C PHE A 45 -21.58 9.26 21.89
N ASP A 46 -21.41 8.04 21.37
CA ASP A 46 -21.19 7.81 19.94
C ASP A 46 -22.49 8.03 19.12
N LYS A 47 -23.65 7.85 19.76
CA LYS A 47 -24.97 8.06 19.11
C LYS A 47 -25.41 9.53 19.09
N SER A 48 -24.94 10.36 20.02
CA SER A 48 -25.35 11.77 20.13
C SER A 48 -24.55 12.72 19.23
N GLY A 49 -23.47 12.26 18.60
CA GLY A 49 -22.54 13.11 17.83
C GLY A 49 -21.68 14.02 18.73
N GLU A 50 -21.84 13.95 20.05
CA GLU A 50 -21.06 14.74 21.01
C GLU A 50 -19.57 14.33 21.00
N GLY A 51 -19.27 13.07 20.67
CA GLY A 51 -17.89 12.60 20.48
C GLY A 51 -17.20 13.18 19.26
N GLU A 52 -17.94 13.36 18.17
CA GLU A 52 -17.43 14.02 16.96
C GLU A 52 -17.14 15.50 17.24
N ALA A 53 -18.08 16.21 17.88
CA ALA A 53 -17.89 17.61 18.27
C ALA A 53 -16.72 17.80 19.26
N ALA A 54 -16.55 16.89 20.22
CA ALA A 54 -15.44 16.93 21.16
C ALA A 54 -14.08 16.66 20.49
N ALA A 55 -14.03 15.72 19.55
CA ALA A 55 -12.82 15.42 18.78
C ALA A 55 -12.46 16.58 17.83
N GLU A 56 -13.44 17.18 17.16
CA GLU A 56 -13.24 18.34 16.30
C GLU A 56 -12.76 19.55 17.12
N ALA A 57 -13.37 19.83 18.27
CA ALA A 57 -12.94 20.91 19.14
C ALA A 57 -11.52 20.70 19.72
N ALA A 58 -11.12 19.45 19.99
CA ALA A 58 -9.78 19.12 20.48
C ALA A 58 -8.70 19.20 19.38
N THR A 59 -9.06 18.96 18.12
CA THR A 59 -8.14 18.96 16.98
C THR A 59 -8.15 20.27 16.20
N ALA A 60 -9.08 21.18 16.50
CA ALA A 60 -9.21 22.46 15.83
C ALA A 60 -7.95 23.33 16.01
N PRO A 61 -7.45 23.98 14.93
CA PRO A 61 -6.31 24.89 15.02
C PRO A 61 -6.61 26.09 15.94
N HIS A 62 -5.76 26.34 16.93
CA HIS A 62 -5.89 27.47 17.85
C HIS A 62 -5.57 28.85 17.24
N PHE A 63 -5.04 28.86 16.01
CA PHE A 63 -4.64 30.08 15.30
C PHE A 63 -5.29 30.12 13.93
N ALA A 64 -5.49 31.33 13.41
CA ALA A 64 -6.10 31.55 12.10
C ALA A 64 -5.25 30.88 11.00
N VAL A 65 -5.80 29.82 10.40
CA VAL A 65 -5.20 29.16 9.23
C VAL A 65 -5.51 30.03 8.01
N HIS A 66 -4.48 30.47 7.32
CA HIS A 66 -4.64 31.25 6.09
C HIS A 66 -4.92 30.27 4.96
N SER A 67 -6.05 30.44 4.26
CA SER A 67 -6.30 29.69 3.03
C SER A 67 -5.30 30.15 1.97
N ALA A 68 -4.74 29.21 1.21
CA ALA A 68 -3.99 29.57 0.02
C ALA A 68 -4.93 30.29 -0.95
N GLU A 69 -4.55 31.49 -1.39
CA GLU A 69 -5.25 32.19 -2.46
C GLU A 69 -4.94 31.47 -3.78
N GLU A 70 -5.98 30.98 -4.45
CA GLU A 70 -5.85 30.38 -5.79
C GLU A 70 -5.46 31.48 -6.77
N THR A 71 -4.17 31.61 -7.03
CA THR A 71 -3.66 32.57 -8.00
C THR A 71 -3.84 31.99 -9.39
N GLN A 72 -4.76 32.54 -10.17
CA GLN A 72 -4.91 32.20 -11.59
C GLN A 72 -3.66 32.68 -12.32
N LEU A 73 -2.77 31.75 -12.70
CA LEU A 73 -1.65 32.03 -13.59
C LEU A 73 -2.22 32.46 -14.95
N THR A 74 -1.89 33.67 -15.39
CA THR A 74 -2.22 34.11 -16.75
C THR A 74 -1.51 33.23 -17.77
N PRO A 75 -2.03 33.09 -19.01
CA PRO A 75 -1.42 32.26 -20.05
C PRO A 75 0.06 32.62 -20.32
N ASP A 76 0.43 33.88 -20.12
CA ASP A 76 1.80 34.37 -20.27
C ASP A 76 2.76 33.80 -19.21
N HIS A 77 2.27 33.39 -18.03
CA HIS A 77 3.06 32.74 -16.98
C HIS A 77 3.19 31.22 -17.17
N LEU A 78 2.31 30.59 -17.98
CA LEU A 78 2.41 29.17 -18.35
C LEU A 78 3.28 28.94 -19.59
N ALA A 79 3.55 30.01 -20.35
CA ALA A 79 4.58 30.05 -21.37
C ALA A 79 5.97 30.15 -20.70
N SER A 80 6.31 29.16 -19.85
CA SER A 80 7.71 28.93 -19.51
C SER A 80 8.46 28.83 -20.84
N GLU A 81 9.45 29.70 -21.05
CA GLU A 81 10.40 29.49 -22.13
C GLU A 81 10.88 28.03 -22.03
N PRO A 82 10.89 27.27 -23.14
CA PRO A 82 11.30 25.88 -23.11
C PRO A 82 12.67 25.79 -22.42
N THR A 83 12.74 25.08 -21.29
CA THR A 83 13.94 25.01 -20.45
C THR A 83 15.08 24.20 -21.07
N GLY A 84 14.90 23.76 -22.33
CA GLY A 84 15.90 23.03 -23.09
C GLY A 84 15.74 23.23 -24.59
N ASP A 85 16.88 23.38 -25.26
CA ASP A 85 16.99 23.37 -26.72
C ASP A 85 17.22 21.93 -27.21
N PRO A 86 16.28 21.33 -27.96
CA PRO A 86 16.45 19.98 -28.52
C PRO A 86 17.62 19.88 -29.52
N ASP A 87 18.06 20.99 -30.13
CA ASP A 87 19.20 20.97 -31.05
C ASP A 87 20.53 20.75 -30.31
N LEU A 88 20.60 21.11 -29.02
CA LEU A 88 21.76 20.83 -28.16
C LEU A 88 22.03 19.32 -28.05
N TYR A 89 20.97 18.51 -27.93
CA TYR A 89 21.08 17.05 -27.91
C TYR A 89 21.58 16.49 -29.25
N ARG A 90 21.14 17.07 -30.38
CA ARG A 90 21.60 16.66 -31.72
C ARG A 90 23.07 16.98 -31.92
N ASP A 91 23.54 18.12 -31.42
CA ASP A 91 24.94 18.53 -31.57
C ASP A 91 25.87 17.70 -30.68
N MET A 92 25.46 17.35 -29.45
CA MET A 92 26.19 16.36 -28.65
C MET A 92 26.22 14.98 -29.30
N ALA A 93 25.11 14.53 -29.91
CA ALA A 93 25.07 13.25 -30.60
C ALA A 93 26.04 13.19 -31.80
N LYS A 94 26.23 14.30 -32.52
CA LYS A 94 27.24 14.40 -33.59
C LYS A 94 28.67 14.34 -33.04
N GLN A 95 28.92 14.89 -31.85
CA GLN A 95 30.24 14.84 -31.21
C GLN A 95 30.58 13.43 -30.70
N VAL A 96 29.59 12.67 -30.23
CA VAL A 96 29.78 11.29 -29.74
C VAL A 96 30.06 10.30 -30.88
N THR A 97 29.62 10.58 -32.11
CA THR A 97 29.84 9.69 -33.27
C THR A 97 31.20 9.87 -33.96
N HIS A 98 32.07 10.78 -33.48
CA HIS A 98 33.46 10.88 -33.94
C HIS A 98 34.37 9.86 -33.25
N GLY A 99 34.03 8.58 -33.46
CA GLY A 99 34.79 7.42 -33.00
C GLY A 99 34.39 6.16 -33.77
N ALA A 100 33.94 6.29 -35.02
CA ALA A 100 33.81 5.15 -35.93
C ALA A 100 35.16 4.91 -36.61
N GLU A 101 36.14 4.43 -35.83
CA GLU A 101 37.28 3.74 -36.43
C GLU A 101 36.77 2.51 -37.19
N ALA A 102 37.18 2.41 -38.46
CA ALA A 102 37.07 1.24 -39.33
C ALA A 102 35.65 0.74 -39.65
N THR A 103 34.91 1.50 -40.47
CA THR A 103 34.08 0.85 -41.50
C THR A 103 35.03 0.20 -42.51
N GLY A 104 35.56 -0.98 -42.17
CA GLY A 104 36.33 -1.79 -43.11
C GLY A 104 35.40 -2.22 -44.24
N ASN A 105 35.66 -1.75 -45.46
CA ASN A 105 34.91 -2.19 -46.63
C ASN A 105 35.08 -3.71 -46.78
N VAL A 106 33.96 -4.42 -46.91
CA VAL A 106 33.99 -5.84 -47.24
C VAL A 106 34.26 -5.95 -48.73
N ASP A 107 35.50 -6.26 -49.09
CA ASP A 107 35.87 -6.47 -50.50
C ASP A 107 35.37 -7.84 -50.99
N ASP A 108 35.05 -7.92 -52.29
CA ASP A 108 34.54 -9.15 -52.94
C ASP A 108 35.47 -10.36 -52.75
N ASP A 109 36.77 -10.12 -52.57
CA ASP A 109 37.76 -11.16 -52.30
C ASP A 109 37.57 -11.79 -50.90
N LEU A 110 37.18 -10.99 -49.90
CA LEU A 110 36.84 -11.48 -48.57
C LEU A 110 35.59 -12.37 -48.61
N MET A 111 34.60 -11.96 -49.42
CA MET A 111 33.35 -12.71 -49.65
C MET A 111 33.62 -14.04 -50.36
N LYS A 112 34.45 -14.05 -51.39
CA LYS A 112 34.86 -15.29 -52.08
C LYS A 112 35.58 -16.26 -51.15
N LYS A 113 36.51 -15.76 -50.35
CA LYS A 113 37.26 -16.58 -49.40
C LYS A 113 36.36 -17.19 -48.31
N ALA A 114 35.39 -16.44 -47.82
CA ALA A 114 34.40 -16.95 -46.87
C ALA A 114 33.53 -18.06 -47.48
N LEU A 115 33.10 -17.90 -48.73
CA LEU A 115 32.33 -18.92 -49.45
C LEU A 115 33.15 -20.18 -49.74
N GLU A 116 34.44 -20.06 -49.99
CA GLU A 116 35.33 -21.21 -50.22
C GLU A 116 35.57 -21.99 -48.93
N LEU A 117 35.82 -21.31 -47.80
CA LEU A 117 36.01 -21.93 -46.49
C LEU A 117 34.72 -22.50 -45.89
N GLY A 118 33.56 -21.99 -46.31
CA GLY A 118 32.24 -22.42 -45.85
C GLY A 118 31.67 -23.65 -46.55
N LYS A 119 32.35 -24.20 -47.56
CA LYS A 119 31.91 -25.47 -48.17
C LYS A 119 32.26 -26.62 -47.20
N PRO A 120 31.28 -27.45 -46.79
CA PRO A 120 31.59 -28.65 -46.05
C PRO A 120 32.48 -29.54 -46.93
N GLY A 121 33.61 -29.99 -46.39
CA GLY A 121 34.54 -30.86 -47.12
C GLY A 121 33.81 -32.09 -47.65
N GLU A 122 33.96 -32.37 -48.94
CA GLU A 122 33.51 -33.62 -49.54
C GLU A 122 34.33 -34.76 -48.91
N HIS A 123 33.73 -35.45 -47.94
CA HIS A 123 34.14 -36.75 -47.43
C HIS A 123 33.02 -37.76 -47.67
#